data_AF-A0A1M4Z6I3-F1
#
_entry.id   AF-A0A1M4Z6I3-F1
#
_cell.length_a   1.000
_cell.length_b   1.000
_cell.length_c   1.000
_cell.angle_alpha   90.00
_cell.angle_beta   90.00
_cell.angle_gamma   90.00
#
_symmetry.space_group_name_H-M   'P 1'
#
loop_
_entity.id
_entity.type
_entity.pdbx_description
1 polymer ?
#
loop_
_entity_poly.entity_id
_entity_poly.type
_entity_poly.pdbx_seq_one_letter_code
_entity_poly.pdbx_strand_id
1 'polypeptide(L)' 'MSVDIKERVKLACEIYYFAIKNEDKIPKELVNVAKIICNDTIKAAKTLKVGLNENEMADRILK' A
#
# COMPACT_ATOMS: atom_id res chain seq x y z
N MET A 1 17.00 -12.35 -4.68
CA MET A 1 16.00 -12.26 -3.59
C MET A 1 14.64 -12.00 -4.20
N SER A 2 13.75 -12.99 -4.20
CA SER A 2 12.34 -12.79 -4.55
C SER A 2 11.65 -12.10 -3.39
N VAL A 3 11.50 -10.78 -3.47
CA VAL A 3 10.72 -10.01 -2.46
C VAL A 3 9.31 -10.58 -2.42
N ASP A 4 8.88 -11.03 -1.23
CA ASP A 4 7.56 -11.59 -1.01
C ASP A 4 6.50 -10.55 -1.40
N ILE A 5 5.50 -10.97 -2.16
CA ILE A 5 4.42 -10.09 -2.61
C ILE A 5 3.67 -9.45 -1.43
N LYS A 6 3.59 -10.11 -0.26
CA LYS A 6 3.07 -9.53 0.98
C LYS A 6 3.90 -8.35 1.46
N GLU A 7 5.23 -8.46 1.41
CA GLU A 7 6.13 -7.35 1.77
C GLU A 7 5.97 -6.18 0.81
N ARG A 8 5.79 -6.45 -0.50
CA ARG A 8 5.52 -5.40 -1.49
C ARG A 8 4.21 -4.67 -1.22
N VAL A 9 3.14 -5.42 -0.92
CA VAL A 9 1.85 -4.81 -0.58
C VAL A 9 1.98 -3.98 0.69
N LYS A 10 2.65 -4.49 1.72
CA LYS A 10 2.89 -3.78 2.97
C LYS A 10 3.62 -2.45 2.72
N LEU A 11 4.71 -2.48 1.97
CA LEU A 11 5.48 -1.29 1.64
C LEU A 11 4.64 -0.27 0.86
N ALA A 12 3.86 -0.73 -0.12
CA ALA A 12 2.98 0.13 -0.91
C ALA A 12 1.89 0.81 -0.05
N CYS A 13 1.30 0.08 0.90
CA CYS A 13 0.36 0.63 1.87
C CYS A 13 1.02 1.65 2.82
N GLU A 14 2.23 1.35 3.31
CA GLU A 14 2.98 2.26 4.18
C GLU A 14 3.33 3.57 3.45
N ILE A 15 3.77 3.50 2.19
CA ILE A 15 4.04 4.69 1.36
C ILE A 15 2.77 5.53 1.20
N TYR A 16 1.62 4.90 0.91
CA TYR A 16 0.36 5.60 0.78
C TYR A 16 -0.07 6.27 2.10
N TYR A 17 0.08 5.57 3.23
CA TYR A 17 -0.19 6.13 4.54
C TYR A 17 0.69 7.35 4.85
N PHE A 18 2.00 7.27 4.58
CA PHE A 18 2.90 8.41 4.75
C PHE A 18 2.54 9.58 3.84
N ALA A 19 2.09 9.29 2.62
CA ALA A 19 1.66 10.31 1.68
C ALA A 19 0.40 11.04 2.19
N ILE A 20 -0.59 10.33 2.72
CA ILE A 20 -1.77 10.94 3.36
C ILE A 20 -1.34 11.77 4.58
N LYS A 21 -0.50 11.22 5.46
CA LYS A 21 -0.06 11.93 6.68
C LYS A 21 0.72 13.22 6.40
N ASN A 22 1.28 13.37 5.22
CA ASN A 22 2.04 14.54 4.81
C ASN A 22 1.41 15.24 3.60
N GLU A 23 0.12 15.04 3.33
CA GLU A 23 -0.54 15.55 2.13
C GLU A 23 -0.47 17.08 2.00
N ASP A 24 -0.39 17.79 3.12
CA ASP A 24 -0.19 19.25 3.16
C ASP A 24 1.23 19.69 2.79
N LYS A 25 2.20 18.77 2.82
CA LYS A 25 3.63 19.02 2.62
C LYS A 25 4.17 18.44 1.31
N ILE A 26 3.38 17.63 0.60
CA ILE A 26 3.77 17.01 -0.66
C ILE A 26 2.74 17.33 -1.76
N PRO A 27 3.14 17.25 -3.05
CA PRO A 27 2.19 17.42 -4.14
C PRO A 27 1.05 16.39 -4.08
N LYS A 28 -0.18 16.83 -4.37
CA LYS A 28 -1.37 15.96 -4.41
C LYS A 28 -1.20 14.82 -5.44
N GLU A 29 -0.47 15.09 -6.51
CA GLU A 29 -0.09 14.11 -7.52
C GLU A 29 0.71 12.96 -6.90
N LEU A 30 1.57 13.24 -5.92
CA LEU A 30 2.39 12.23 -5.23
C LEU A 30 1.54 11.34 -4.32
N VAL A 31 0.54 11.92 -3.64
CA VAL A 31 -0.48 11.16 -2.89
C VAL A 31 -1.28 10.24 -3.82
N ASN A 32 -1.68 10.75 -4.99
CA ASN A 32 -2.41 9.96 -5.99
C ASN A 32 -1.56 8.81 -6.56
N VAL A 33 -0.27 9.06 -6.86
CA VAL A 33 0.65 8.00 -7.30
C VAL A 33 0.80 6.93 -6.23
N ALA A 34 0.98 7.31 -4.96
CA ALA A 34 1.06 6.35 -3.86
C ALA A 34 -0.21 5.50 -3.72
N LYS A 35 -1.39 6.11 -3.90
CA LYS A 35 -2.69 5.42 -3.92
C LYS A 35 -2.78 4.38 -5.05
N ILE A 36 -2.37 4.76 -6.26
CA ILE A 36 -2.37 3.87 -7.42
C ILE A 36 -1.46 2.67 -7.18
N ILE A 37 -0.23 2.92 -6.72
CA ILE A 37 0.75 1.86 -6.42
C ILE A 37 0.20 0.90 -5.36
N CYS A 38 -0.39 1.41 -4.28
CA CYS A 38 -1.02 0.60 -3.25
C CYS A 38 -2.12 -0.31 -3.83
N ASN A 39 -3.06 0.26 -4.58
CA ASN A 39 -4.16 -0.49 -5.19
C ASN A 39 -3.69 -1.54 -6.19
N ASP A 40 -2.74 -1.20 -7.06
CA ASP A 40 -2.21 -2.12 -8.07
C ASP A 40 -1.45 -3.28 -7.42
N THR A 41 -0.71 -3.01 -6.34
CA THR A 41 0.02 -4.06 -5.63
C THR A 41 -0.94 -5.00 -4.90
N ILE A 42 -2.01 -4.47 -4.28
CA ILE A 42 -3.09 -5.28 -3.70
C ILE A 42 -3.76 -6.14 -4.78
N LYS A 43 -4.05 -5.56 -5.95
CA LYS A 43 -4.66 -6.28 -7.08
C LYS A 43 -3.76 -7.40 -7.56
N ALA A 44 -2.46 -7.16 -7.71
CA ALA A 44 -1.48 -8.18 -8.09
C ALA A 44 -1.42 -9.32 -7.06
N ALA A 45 -1.42 -9.01 -5.77
CA ALA A 45 -1.43 -10.03 -4.72
C ALA A 45 -2.72 -10.87 -4.70
N LYS A 46 -3.88 -10.25 -4.95
CA LYS A 46 -5.16 -10.96 -5.12
C LYS A 46 -5.14 -11.89 -6.35
N THR A 47 -4.59 -11.43 -7.47
CA THR A 47 -4.42 -12.25 -8.68
C THR A 47 -3.53 -13.47 -8.44
N LEU A 48 -2.50 -13.34 -7.61
CA LEU A 48 -1.60 -14.43 -7.23
C LEU A 48 -2.18 -15.39 -6.19
N LYS A 49 -3.46 -15.23 -5.80
CA LYS A 49 -4.12 -15.98 -4.70
C LYS A 49 -3.35 -15.93 -3.38
N VAL A 50 -2.58 -14.87 -3.17
CA VAL A 50 -1.90 -14.67 -1.90
C VAL A 50 -3.00 -14.27 -0.91
N GLY A 51 -3.21 -15.11 0.11
CA GLY A 51 -4.13 -14.80 1.20
C GLY A 51 -3.68 -13.53 1.90
N LEU A 52 -4.25 -12.40 1.47
CA LEU A 52 -4.12 -11.10 2.09
C LEU A 52 -5.23 -11.01 3.12
N ASN A 53 -4.90 -11.19 4.39
CA ASN A 53 -5.88 -11.03 5.44
C ASN A 53 -6.21 -9.53 5.53
N GLU A 54 -7.45 -9.13 5.24
CA GLU A 54 -7.85 -7.71 5.22
C GLU A 54 -7.58 -7.02 6.57
N ASN A 55 -7.61 -7.79 7.66
CA ASN A 55 -7.25 -7.36 9.01
C ASN A 55 -5.77 -6.97 9.15
N GLU A 56 -4.83 -7.59 8.43
CA GLU A 56 -3.40 -7.22 8.50
C GLU A 56 -3.11 -5.89 7.79
N MET A 57 -3.92 -5.52 6.79
CA MET A 57 -3.79 -4.24 6.08
C MET A 57 -4.43 -3.09 6.85
N ALA A 58 -5.60 -3.34 7.45
CA ALA A 58 -6.37 -2.31 8.14
C ALA A 58 -5.72 -1.86 9.47
N ASP A 59 -5.14 -2.79 10.25
CA ASP A 59 -4.61 -2.49 11.60
C ASP A 59 -3.41 -1.50 11.59
N ARG A 60 -2.74 -1.34 10.44
CA ARG A 60 -1.57 -0.46 10.31
C ARG A 60 -1.83 0.87 9.61
N ILE A 61 -2.86 0.95 8.77
CA ILE A 61 -3.27 2.23 8.16
C ILE A 61 -4.03 3.10 9.17
N LEU A 62 -4.55 2.52 10.26
CA LEU A 62 -5.41 3.20 11.25
C LEU A 62 -4.77 3.41 12.65
N LYS A 63 -3.47 3.18 12.85
CA LYS A 63 -2.75 3.55 14.09
C LYS A 63 -1.81 4.73 13.88
#